data_AF-A0A7J3BCQ8-F1
#
_entry.id   AF-A0A7J3BCQ8-F1
#
_cell.length_a   1.000
_cell.length_b   1.000
_cell.length_c   1.000
_cell.angle_alpha   90.00
_cell.angle_beta   90.00
_cell.angle_gamma   90.00
#
_symmetry.space_group_name_H-M   'P 1'
#
loop_
_entity.id
_entity.type
_entity.pdbx_description
1 polymer ?
#
loop_
_entity_poly.entity_id
_entity_poly.type
_entity_poly.pdbx_seq_one_letter_code
_entity_poly.pdbx_strand_id
1 'polypeptide(L)' 'MPEKATLLGVYKFLPQTNCGECGEVNCMSFASLLLERKAVPENCPPLKTAKYRSHLE' A
#
# COMPACT_ATOMS: atom_id res chain seq x y z
N MET A 1 8.23 -17.72 -11.27
CA MET A 1 7.64 -17.94 -9.93
C MET A 1 7.15 -16.58 -9.44
N PRO A 2 5.88 -16.37 -9.11
CA PRO A 2 5.46 -15.08 -8.57
C PRO A 2 6.21 -14.87 -7.25
N GLU A 3 6.93 -13.77 -7.16
CA GLU A 3 7.66 -13.40 -5.95
C GLU A 3 6.67 -13.32 -4.79
N LYS A 4 6.97 -13.99 -3.66
CA LYS A 4 6.10 -13.90 -2.47
C LYS A 4 6.03 -12.45 -2.03
N ALA A 5 4.82 -11.90 -1.89
CA ALA A 5 4.63 -10.59 -1.32
C ALA A 5 5.25 -10.56 0.10
N THR A 6 6.15 -9.60 0.32
CA THR A 6 6.75 -9.32 1.63
C THR A 6 6.28 -7.97 2.13
N LEU A 7 6.38 -7.70 3.43
CA LEU A 7 6.01 -6.40 4.00
C LEU A 7 6.74 -5.25 3.30
N LEU A 8 8.06 -5.40 3.11
CA LEU A 8 8.87 -4.41 2.38
C LEU A 8 8.50 -4.35 0.90
N GLY A 9 8.16 -5.49 0.28
CA GLY A 9 7.66 -5.54 -1.09
C GLY A 9 6.41 -4.69 -1.27
N VAL A 10 5.39 -4.89 -0.41
CA VAL A 10 4.16 -4.09 -0.42
C VAL A 10 4.44 -2.62 -0.12
N TYR A 11 5.26 -2.34 0.90
CA TYR A 11 5.61 -0.97 1.28
C TYR A 11 6.25 -0.17 0.14
N LYS A 12 7.07 -0.81 -0.71
CA LYS A 12 7.68 -0.16 -1.89
C LYS A 12 6.66 0.36 -2.91
N PHE A 13 5.47 -0.26 -2.96
CA PHE A 13 4.38 0.18 -3.84
C PHE A 13 3.48 1.24 -3.19
N LEU A 14 3.70 1.58 -1.93
CA LEU A 14 2.96 2.64 -1.26
C LEU A 14 3.59 4.02 -1.55
N PRO A 15 2.84 5.12 -1.37
CA PRO A 15 3.35 6.48 -1.55
C PRO A 15 4.42 6.90 -0.53
N GLN A 16 4.57 6.15 0.57
CA GLN A 16 5.56 6.38 1.64
C GLN A 16 5.50 7.78 2.27
N THR A 17 4.36 8.46 2.19
CA THR A 17 4.15 9.80 2.77
C THR A 17 3.86 9.78 4.26
N ASN A 18 3.49 8.61 4.82
CA ASN A 18 3.04 8.45 6.21
C ASN A 18 1.93 9.45 6.61
N CYS A 19 1.06 9.81 5.66
CA CYS A 19 0.03 10.83 5.84
C CYS A 19 -1.07 10.50 6.86
N GLY A 20 -1.31 9.23 7.16
CA GLY A 20 -2.37 8.79 8.07
C GLY A 20 -3.81 8.94 7.53
N GLU A 21 -3.99 9.38 6.29
CA GLU A 21 -5.32 9.58 5.67
C GLU A 21 -6.14 8.29 5.51
N CYS A 22 -5.49 7.13 5.65
CA CYS A 22 -6.11 5.81 5.63
C CYS A 22 -6.51 5.28 7.02
N GLY A 23 -6.30 6.06 8.08
CA GLY A 23 -6.56 5.66 9.47
C GLY A 23 -5.41 4.91 10.16
N GLU A 24 -4.32 4.63 9.43
CA GLU A 24 -3.15 3.94 9.95
C GLU A 24 -2.06 4.89 10.43
N VAL A 25 -1.26 4.46 11.42
CA VAL A 25 -0.19 5.27 12.03
C VAL A 25 0.89 5.68 11.01
N ASN A 26 1.19 4.82 10.05
CA ASN A 26 2.15 5.08 8.97
C ASN A 26 1.94 4.09 7.81
N CYS A 27 2.67 4.27 6.71
CA CYS A 27 2.57 3.41 5.53
C CYS A 27 3.00 1.96 5.81
N MET A 28 3.86 1.71 6.81
CA MET A 28 4.30 0.36 7.17
C MET A 28 3.18 -0.42 7.87
N SER A 29 2.42 0.23 8.76
CA SER A 29 1.20 -0.33 9.36
C SER A 29 0.17 -0.70 8.30
N PHE A 30 -0.07 0.21 7.34
CA PHE A 30 -0.96 -0.07 6.21
C PHE A 30 -0.46 -1.23 5.33
N ALA A 31 0.85 -1.32 5.05
CA ALA A 31 1.43 -2.43 4.31
C ALA A 31 1.24 -3.79 5.01
N SER A 32 1.31 -3.83 6.35
CA SER A 32 1.05 -5.06 7.12
C SER A 32 -0.40 -5.50 6.97
N LEU A 33 -1.35 -4.56 7.05
CA LEU A 33 -2.78 -4.88 6.88
C LEU A 33 -3.11 -5.35 5.47
N LEU A 34 -2.47 -4.78 4.44
CA LEU A 34 -2.60 -5.27 3.07
C LEU A 34 -2.07 -6.70 2.93
N LEU A 35 -0.91 -7.00 3.54
CA LEU A 35 -0.31 -8.33 3.51
C LEU A 35 -1.19 -9.37 4.23
N GLU A 36 -1.80 -8.97 5.34
CA GLU A 36 -2.76 -9.78 6.10
C GLU A 36 -4.17 -9.81 5.49
N ARG A 37 -4.39 -9.12 4.36
CA ARG A 37 -5.70 -8.97 3.68
C ARG A 37 -6.80 -8.36 4.56
N LYS A 38 -6.40 -7.54 5.54
CA LYS A 38 -7.29 -6.78 6.43
C LYS A 38 -7.61 -5.38 5.90
N ALA A 39 -6.88 -4.91 4.88
CA ALA A 39 -7.13 -3.67 4.18
C ALA A 39 -7.09 -3.89 2.66
N VAL A 40 -7.63 -2.93 1.90
CA VAL A 40 -7.55 -2.88 0.43
C VAL A 40 -6.81 -1.60 -0.01
N PRO A 41 -6.10 -1.60 -1.16
CA PRO A 41 -5.35 -0.43 -1.64
C PRO A 41 -6.21 0.84 -1.78
N GLU A 42 -7.50 0.67 -2.07
CA GLU A 42 -8.48 1.76 -2.16
C GLU A 42 -8.68 2.51 -0.84
N ASN A 43 -8.28 1.95 0.31
CA ASN A 43 -8.36 2.64 1.59
C ASN A 43 -7.28 3.73 1.74
N CYS A 44 -6.30 3.80 0.83
CA CYS A 44 -5.28 4.84 0.82
C CYS A 44 -5.63 5.93 -0.20
N PRO A 45 -6.14 7.11 0.22
CA PRO A 45 -6.50 8.18 -0.71
C PRO A 45 -5.33 8.61 -1.63
N PRO A 46 -4.09 8.71 -1.14
CA PRO A 46 -2.95 9.04 -2.00
C PRO A 46 -2.68 8.01 -3.11
N LEU A 47 -3.02 6.73 -2.92
CA LEU A 47 -2.90 5.70 -3.97
C LEU A 47 -3.90 5.88 -5.12
N LYS A 48 -5.02 6.58 -4.88
CA LYS A 48 -6.03 6.86 -5.92
C LYS A 48 -5.61 7.96 -6.88
N THR A 49 -4.57 8.73 -6.56
CA THR A 49 -4.05 9.75 -7.47
C THR A 49 -3.41 9.08 -8.69
N ALA A 50 -3.61 9.66 -9.88
CA ALA A 50 -3.32 9.06 -11.18
C ALA A 50 -1.87 8.55 -11.40
N LYS A 51 -0.95 8.85 -10.48
CA LYS A 51 0.48 8.49 -10.55
C LYS A 51 0.77 7.00 -10.29
N TYR A 52 -0.17 6.23 -9.70
CA TYR A 52 0.07 4.83 -9.29
C TYR A 52 -0.76 3.77 -10.04
N ARG A 53 -1.60 4.16 -11.01
CA ARG A 53 -2.46 3.23 -11.77
C ARG A 53 -1.74 2.49 -12.91
N SER A 54 -0.50 2.84 -13.22
CA SER A 54 0.22 2.40 -14.44
C SER A 54 1.16 1.20 -14.26
N HIS A 55 1.08 0.45 -13.15
CA HIS A 55 1.97 -0.70 -12.87
C HIS A 55 1.22 -2.02 -12.60
N LEU A 56 0.02 -2.19 -13.16
CA LEU A 56 -0.78 -3.43 -13.06
C LEU A 56 -0.92 -4.17 -14.40
N GLU A 57 -0.07 -3.86 -15.38
CA GLU A 57 0.08 -4.65 -16.63
C GLU A 57 1.14 -5.74 -16.49
#